data_AF-A0A944C6X3-F1
#
_entry.id   AF-A0A944C6X3-F1
#
_cell.length_a   1.000
_cell.length_b   1.000
_cell.length_c   1.000
_cell.angle_alpha   90.00
_cell.angle_beta   90.00
_cell.angle_gamma   90.00
#
_symmetry.space_group_name_H-M   'P 1'
#
loop_
_entity.id
_entity.type
_entity.pdbx_description
1 polymer ?
#
loop_
_entity_poly.entity_id
_entity_poly.type
_entity_poly.pdbx_seq_one_letter_code
_entity_poly.pdbx_strand_id
1 'polypeptide(L)'
;ALTDDDIEEMDLSEKQQEKWETKAKQGLLYNDSAVSSVMQKMRSVLYSTVKTADGETFSLFSMGITTSDDWGDHGKLEIDETKLEAAFEQYSDQIGELFAGTSVDENGNTVKTGIMHKLDDVLTGAVKTTGARKDKGTLVQLAGTKTGTSATDNSIYDQLKSISKLISSLEDRYEQQQDRYWKQFSNLETMMGNRNSQTSYIQQLMQF
;
A
#
# COMPACT_ATOMS: atom_id res chain seq x y z
N ALA A 1 10.32 -9.20 -7.29
CA ALA A 1 10.34 -10.20 -8.38
C ALA A 1 10.36 -11.56 -7.71
N LEU A 2 9.77 -12.59 -8.33
CA LEU A 2 9.97 -13.96 -7.84
C LEU A 2 11.45 -14.31 -8.02
N THR A 3 12.01 -15.03 -7.07
CA THR A 3 13.30 -15.70 -7.23
C THR A 3 13.11 -17.05 -7.91
N ASP A 4 14.15 -17.54 -8.59
CA ASP A 4 14.10 -18.84 -9.27
C ASP A 4 13.71 -19.99 -8.30
N ASP A 5 14.11 -19.87 -7.04
CA ASP A 5 13.72 -20.76 -5.94
C ASP A 5 12.19 -20.78 -5.69
N ASP A 6 11.49 -19.63 -5.81
CA ASP A 6 10.03 -19.54 -5.62
C ASP A 6 9.27 -20.27 -6.75
N ILE A 7 9.86 -20.32 -7.94
CA ILE A 7 9.26 -20.92 -9.13
C ILE A 7 9.33 -22.45 -9.06
N GLU A 8 10.47 -22.96 -8.58
CA GLU A 8 10.72 -24.40 -8.46
C GLU A 8 9.91 -25.01 -7.29
N GLU A 9 9.76 -24.31 -6.16
CA GLU A 9 8.96 -24.78 -5.03
C GLU A 9 7.44 -24.77 -5.30
N MET A 10 6.94 -23.85 -6.13
CA MET A 10 5.50 -23.64 -6.31
C MET A 10 4.90 -24.27 -7.59
N ASP A 11 5.72 -24.91 -8.45
CA ASP A 11 5.32 -25.55 -9.73
C ASP A 11 4.39 -24.65 -10.59
N LEU A 12 4.73 -23.36 -10.70
CA LEU A 12 3.88 -22.37 -11.35
C LEU A 12 3.99 -22.47 -12.87
N SER A 13 2.85 -22.56 -13.56
CA SER A 13 2.81 -22.42 -15.03
C SER A 13 3.27 -21.03 -15.50
N GLU A 14 3.75 -20.91 -16.75
CA GLU A 14 4.21 -19.64 -17.33
C GLU A 14 3.18 -18.49 -17.19
N LYS A 15 1.89 -18.78 -17.35
CA LYS A 15 0.80 -17.79 -17.16
C LYS A 15 0.64 -17.34 -15.71
N GLN A 16 0.99 -18.19 -14.75
CA GLN A 16 1.00 -17.82 -13.33
C GLN A 16 2.25 -16.98 -13.04
N GLN A 17 3.42 -17.38 -13.55
CA GLN A 17 4.66 -16.61 -13.41
C GLN A 17 4.52 -15.17 -13.94
N GLU A 18 3.96 -14.99 -15.14
CA GLU A 18 3.72 -13.67 -15.73
C GLU A 18 2.77 -12.81 -14.87
N LYS A 19 1.70 -13.42 -14.33
CA LYS A 19 0.77 -12.74 -13.43
C LYS A 19 1.45 -12.34 -12.12
N TRP A 20 2.26 -13.22 -11.54
CA TRP A 20 3.00 -12.97 -10.31
C TRP A 20 4.07 -11.91 -10.50
N GLU A 21 4.80 -11.91 -11.61
CA GLU A 21 5.73 -10.85 -11.96
C GLU A 21 5.02 -9.51 -12.14
N THR A 22 3.91 -9.48 -12.88
CA THR A 22 3.12 -8.26 -13.09
C THR A 22 2.63 -7.71 -11.75
N LYS A 23 2.16 -8.59 -10.85
CA LYS A 23 1.73 -8.23 -9.49
C LYS A 23 2.89 -7.75 -8.62
N ALA A 24 4.05 -8.40 -8.70
CA ALA A 24 5.24 -8.00 -7.98
C ALA A 24 5.78 -6.64 -8.46
N LYS A 25 5.66 -6.35 -9.76
CA LYS A 25 6.05 -5.08 -10.38
C LYS A 25 5.10 -3.93 -10.04
N GLN A 26 3.84 -4.21 -9.67
CA GLN A 26 2.88 -3.17 -9.26
C GLN A 26 3.33 -2.45 -7.97
N GLY A 27 4.16 -3.08 -7.12
CA GLY A 27 4.69 -2.48 -5.91
C GLY A 27 3.71 -2.55 -4.74
N LEU A 28 4.25 -2.70 -3.52
CA LEU A 28 3.46 -2.99 -2.31
C LEU A 28 2.43 -1.90 -1.95
N LEU A 29 2.69 -0.66 -2.36
CA LEU A 29 1.87 0.51 -2.03
C LEU A 29 0.93 0.93 -3.18
N TYR A 30 0.83 0.11 -4.23
CA TYR A 30 -0.07 0.38 -5.34
C TYR A 30 -1.52 0.43 -4.89
N ASN A 31 -2.24 1.50 -5.25
CA ASN A 31 -3.59 1.79 -4.78
C ASN A 31 -3.75 1.83 -3.25
N ASP A 32 -2.67 2.05 -2.52
CA ASP A 32 -2.79 2.23 -1.08
C ASP A 32 -3.60 3.50 -0.77
N SER A 33 -4.71 3.32 -0.05
CA SER A 33 -5.64 4.40 0.26
C SER A 33 -5.03 5.48 1.14
N ALA A 34 -4.08 5.15 2.01
CA ALA A 34 -3.41 6.12 2.87
C ALA A 34 -2.44 6.97 2.07
N VAL A 35 -1.62 6.35 1.20
CA VAL A 35 -0.70 7.07 0.29
C VAL A 35 -1.49 7.98 -0.65
N SER A 36 -2.55 7.47 -1.28
CA SER A 36 -3.42 8.26 -2.16
C SER A 36 -4.07 9.43 -1.41
N SER A 37 -4.54 9.22 -0.18
CA SER A 37 -5.13 10.27 0.64
C SER A 37 -4.11 11.37 0.99
N VAL A 38 -2.87 11.02 1.33
CA VAL A 38 -1.81 12.00 1.60
C VAL A 38 -1.49 12.81 0.34
N MET A 39 -1.35 12.15 -0.81
CA MET A 39 -1.08 12.81 -2.09
C MET A 39 -2.23 13.78 -2.47
N GLN A 40 -3.48 13.36 -2.31
CA GLN A 40 -4.64 14.21 -2.56
C GLN A 40 -4.68 15.43 -1.64
N LYS A 41 -4.35 15.28 -0.36
CA LYS A 41 -4.23 16.41 0.58
C LYS A 41 -3.13 17.38 0.15
N MET A 42 -1.95 16.87 -0.22
CA MET A 42 -0.87 17.72 -0.75
C MET A 42 -1.32 18.47 -2.00
N ARG A 43 -1.98 17.81 -2.95
CA ARG A 43 -2.51 18.44 -4.17
C ARG A 43 -3.58 19.50 -3.84
N SER A 44 -4.45 19.24 -2.87
CA SER A 44 -5.44 20.21 -2.42
C SER A 44 -4.81 21.48 -1.86
N VAL A 45 -3.65 21.38 -1.19
CA VAL A 45 -2.93 22.54 -0.66
C VAL A 45 -2.43 23.44 -1.80
N LEU A 46 -2.01 22.87 -2.93
CA LEU A 46 -1.52 23.61 -4.09
C LEU A 46 -2.61 24.47 -4.77
N TYR A 47 -3.88 24.14 -4.59
CA TYR A 47 -5.01 24.97 -5.04
C TYR A 47 -5.36 26.10 -4.07
N SER A 48 -4.54 26.35 -3.05
CA SER A 48 -4.73 27.52 -2.17
C SER A 48 -4.63 28.82 -2.97
N THR A 49 -5.41 29.80 -2.55
CA THR A 49 -5.46 31.12 -3.17
C THR A 49 -5.34 32.21 -2.13
N VAL A 50 -4.86 33.37 -2.58
CA VAL A 50 -4.85 34.63 -1.82
C VAL A 50 -5.51 35.72 -2.66
N LYS A 51 -5.84 36.85 -2.04
CA LYS A 51 -6.43 37.99 -2.75
C LYS A 51 -5.35 39.03 -3.04
N THR A 52 -5.36 39.59 -4.24
CA THR A 52 -4.52 40.75 -4.58
C THR A 52 -5.12 42.02 -3.95
N ALA A 53 -4.35 43.11 -3.96
CA ALA A 53 -4.83 44.43 -3.51
C ALA A 53 -6.08 44.90 -4.28
N ASP A 54 -6.20 44.49 -5.54
CA ASP A 54 -7.32 44.81 -6.42
C ASP A 54 -8.51 43.82 -6.28
N GLY A 55 -8.42 42.86 -5.35
CA GLY A 55 -9.45 41.87 -5.06
C GLY A 55 -9.45 40.65 -6.00
N GLU A 56 -8.50 40.58 -6.93
CA GLU A 56 -8.32 39.43 -7.82
C GLU A 56 -7.81 38.21 -7.04
N THR A 57 -8.03 37.02 -7.59
CA THR A 57 -7.58 35.77 -6.96
C THR A 57 -6.20 35.41 -7.49
N PHE A 58 -5.22 35.34 -6.61
CA PHE A 58 -3.85 34.93 -6.91
C PHE A 58 -3.58 33.52 -6.37
N SER A 59 -2.87 32.70 -7.15
CA SER A 59 -2.62 31.28 -6.86
C SER A 59 -1.33 30.82 -7.54
N LEU A 60 -0.89 29.59 -7.26
CA LEU A 60 0.24 28.97 -7.97
C LEU A 60 0.02 28.93 -9.49
N PHE A 61 -1.22 28.73 -9.94
CA PHE A 61 -1.56 28.75 -11.35
C PHE A 61 -1.37 30.14 -11.97
N SER A 62 -1.68 31.20 -11.21
CA SER A 62 -1.52 32.60 -11.64
C SER A 62 -0.05 32.97 -11.89
N MET A 63 0.88 32.30 -11.21
CA MET A 63 2.34 32.49 -11.38
C MET A 63 3.01 31.46 -12.29
N GLY A 64 2.23 30.72 -13.10
CA GLY A 64 2.78 29.77 -14.07
C GLY A 64 3.19 28.42 -13.52
N ILE A 65 2.83 28.09 -12.27
CA ILE A 65 2.99 26.74 -11.71
C ILE A 65 1.68 25.98 -11.91
N THR A 66 1.66 25.11 -12.90
CA THR A 66 0.48 24.33 -13.32
C THR A 66 0.69 22.84 -13.07
N THR A 67 -0.34 22.03 -13.34
CA THR A 67 -0.21 20.56 -13.38
C THR A 67 -0.13 20.11 -14.84
N SER A 68 0.66 19.09 -15.12
CA SER A 68 0.71 18.43 -16.43
C SER A 68 -0.70 18.05 -16.90
N ASP A 69 -0.94 18.26 -18.19
CA ASP A 69 -2.18 17.88 -18.88
C ASP A 69 -2.25 16.37 -19.14
N ASP A 70 -1.11 15.64 -19.05
CA ASP A 70 -1.09 14.19 -19.19
C ASP A 70 -1.63 13.51 -17.93
N TRP A 71 -2.67 12.71 -18.09
CA TRP A 71 -3.22 11.89 -17.02
C TRP A 71 -2.19 10.89 -16.47
N GLY A 72 -1.28 10.41 -17.32
CA GLY A 72 -0.19 9.51 -16.96
C GLY A 72 0.90 10.14 -16.08
N ASP A 73 0.92 11.47 -15.97
CA ASP A 73 1.88 12.20 -15.14
C ASP A 73 1.44 12.36 -13.67
N HIS A 74 0.26 11.83 -13.32
CA HIS A 74 -0.23 11.74 -11.93
C HIS A 74 -0.21 13.09 -11.18
N GLY A 75 -0.43 14.20 -11.88
CA GLY A 75 -0.44 15.54 -11.29
C GLY A 75 0.94 16.15 -11.04
N LYS A 76 1.95 15.72 -11.82
CA LYS A 76 3.25 16.39 -11.93
C LYS A 76 3.07 17.90 -12.12
N LEU A 77 3.88 18.70 -11.43
CA LEU A 77 3.89 20.14 -11.59
C LEU A 77 4.76 20.55 -12.78
N GLU A 78 4.26 21.50 -13.54
CA GLU A 78 4.96 22.15 -14.65
C GLU A 78 5.12 23.63 -14.34
N ILE A 79 6.24 24.19 -14.78
CA ILE A 79 6.62 25.57 -14.47
C ILE A 79 6.85 26.31 -15.78
N ASP A 80 6.07 27.36 -15.99
CA ASP A 80 6.29 28.37 -17.02
C ASP A 80 7.21 29.46 -16.44
N GLU A 81 8.51 29.35 -16.74
CA GLU A 81 9.54 30.25 -16.19
C GLU A 81 9.27 31.73 -16.53
N THR A 82 8.71 32.01 -17.71
CA THR A 82 8.45 33.40 -18.14
C THR A 82 7.33 34.02 -17.30
N LYS A 83 6.25 33.27 -17.04
CA LYS A 83 5.18 33.74 -16.14
C LYS A 83 5.63 33.80 -14.70
N LEU A 84 6.48 32.87 -14.28
CA LEU A 84 7.00 32.86 -12.92
C LEU A 84 7.84 34.12 -12.65
N GLU A 85 8.74 34.48 -13.56
CA GLU A 85 9.56 35.69 -13.44
C GLU A 85 8.69 36.96 -13.42
N ALA A 86 7.72 37.08 -14.34
CA ALA A 86 6.78 38.19 -14.35
C ALA A 86 5.95 38.29 -13.06
N ALA A 87 5.58 37.14 -12.47
CA ALA A 87 4.83 37.13 -11.22
C ALA A 87 5.67 37.61 -10.03
N PHE A 88 6.97 37.29 -9.98
CA PHE A 88 7.86 37.81 -8.94
C PHE A 88 8.05 39.32 -9.02
N GLU A 89 8.04 39.89 -10.23
CA GLU A 89 8.14 41.35 -10.42
C GLU A 89 6.85 42.08 -10.02
N GLN A 90 5.68 41.48 -10.28
CA GLN A 90 4.38 42.17 -10.13
C GLN A 90 3.64 41.84 -8.83
N TYR A 91 3.86 40.66 -8.24
CA TYR A 91 3.04 40.12 -7.15
C TYR A 91 3.89 39.59 -5.97
N SER A 92 5.04 40.20 -5.71
CA SER A 92 5.99 39.75 -4.66
C SER A 92 5.33 39.60 -3.27
N ASP A 93 4.49 40.56 -2.87
CA ASP A 93 3.76 40.53 -1.60
C ASP A 93 2.76 39.37 -1.55
N GLN A 94 1.99 39.15 -2.63
CA GLN A 94 1.02 38.06 -2.71
C GLN A 94 1.70 36.70 -2.75
N ILE A 95 2.89 36.59 -3.34
CA ILE A 95 3.69 35.36 -3.29
C ILE A 95 4.11 35.08 -1.83
N GLY A 96 4.58 36.10 -1.11
CA GLY A 96 4.90 35.99 0.31
C GLY A 96 3.69 35.51 1.14
N GLU A 97 2.53 36.11 0.92
CA GLU A 97 1.28 35.73 1.59
C GLU A 97 0.80 34.32 1.17
N LEU A 98 0.92 33.95 -0.10
CA LEU A 98 0.50 32.64 -0.58
C LEU A 98 1.34 31.52 0.05
N PHE A 99 2.65 31.71 0.15
CA PHE A 99 3.56 30.67 0.67
C PHE A 99 3.65 30.66 2.19
N ALA A 100 3.77 31.83 2.82
CA ALA A 100 4.05 32.00 4.24
C ALA A 100 2.95 32.77 5.01
N GLY A 101 1.81 33.02 4.37
CA GLY A 101 0.73 33.80 4.95
C GLY A 101 0.23 33.25 6.28
N THR A 102 -0.17 34.19 7.12
CA THR A 102 -0.87 33.92 8.37
C THR A 102 -2.10 34.82 8.42
N SER A 103 -3.18 34.29 8.94
CA SER A 103 -4.43 35.01 9.19
C SER A 103 -4.73 35.01 10.68
N VAL A 104 -5.63 35.87 11.13
CA VAL A 104 -6.12 35.87 12.50
C VAL A 104 -7.55 35.32 12.49
N ASP A 105 -7.82 34.28 13.26
CA ASP A 105 -9.18 33.75 13.40
C ASP A 105 -10.09 34.69 14.19
N GLU A 106 -11.39 34.37 14.24
CA GLU A 106 -12.39 35.13 15.01
C GLU A 106 -12.08 35.21 16.51
N ASN A 107 -11.20 34.32 17.01
CA ASN A 107 -10.77 34.25 18.40
C ASN A 107 -9.43 34.97 18.66
N GLY A 108 -8.86 35.64 17.66
CA GLY A 108 -7.60 36.37 17.79
C GLY A 108 -6.34 35.51 17.67
N ASN A 109 -6.44 34.23 17.31
CA ASN A 109 -5.30 33.35 17.14
C ASN A 109 -4.71 33.47 15.74
N THR A 110 -3.39 33.48 15.65
CA THR A 110 -2.68 33.41 14.38
C THR A 110 -2.80 32.01 13.77
N VAL A 111 -3.59 31.88 12.71
CA VAL A 111 -3.74 30.69 11.89
C VAL A 111 -2.80 30.76 10.71
N LYS A 112 -1.97 29.74 10.55
CA LYS A 112 -1.05 29.60 9.43
C LYS A 112 -1.82 29.19 8.17
N THR A 113 -1.94 30.08 7.19
CA THR A 113 -2.76 29.88 5.99
C THR A 113 -1.95 29.62 4.73
N GLY A 114 -0.66 29.93 4.76
CA GLY A 114 0.27 29.73 3.64
C GLY A 114 0.39 28.27 3.23
N ILE A 115 0.66 28.07 1.93
CA ILE A 115 0.85 26.76 1.31
C ILE A 115 1.92 25.95 2.04
N MET A 116 3.03 26.56 2.44
CA MET A 116 4.12 25.85 3.11
C MET A 116 3.70 25.30 4.47
N HIS A 117 2.91 26.05 5.23
CA HIS A 117 2.41 25.61 6.53
C HIS A 117 1.39 24.49 6.38
N LYS A 118 0.44 24.63 5.46
CA LYS A 118 -0.54 23.57 5.17
C LYS A 118 0.14 22.29 4.67
N LEU A 119 1.19 22.42 3.85
CA LEU A 119 1.96 21.28 3.36
C LEU A 119 2.73 20.60 4.49
N ASP A 120 3.35 21.38 5.39
CA ASP A 120 4.01 20.89 6.59
C ASP A 120 3.04 20.14 7.52
N ASP A 121 1.81 20.65 7.70
CA ASP A 121 0.77 19.99 8.49
C ASP A 121 0.37 18.63 7.88
N VAL A 122 0.19 18.58 6.55
CA VAL A 122 -0.13 17.34 5.83
C VAL A 122 1.02 16.33 5.96
N LEU A 123 2.27 16.77 5.74
CA LEU A 123 3.46 15.92 5.83
C LEU A 123 3.66 15.42 7.25
N THR A 124 3.60 16.30 8.25
CA THR A 124 3.70 15.95 9.67
C THR A 124 2.60 14.97 10.05
N GLY A 125 1.36 15.20 9.64
CA GLY A 125 0.24 14.26 9.85
C GLY A 125 0.41 12.91 9.14
N ALA A 126 1.22 12.83 8.10
CA ALA A 126 1.54 11.59 7.40
C ALA A 126 2.72 10.84 8.04
N VAL A 127 3.77 11.55 8.46
CA VAL A 127 5.09 10.97 8.81
C VAL A 127 5.45 11.02 10.29
N LYS A 128 4.62 11.64 11.14
CA LYS A 128 4.88 11.73 12.58
C LYS A 128 5.17 10.36 13.21
N THR A 129 6.32 10.24 13.85
CA THR A 129 6.81 8.98 14.44
C THR A 129 6.57 8.86 15.94
N THR A 130 6.16 9.96 16.58
CA THR A 130 6.03 10.07 18.04
C THR A 130 4.62 9.78 18.52
N GLY A 131 4.50 9.28 19.76
CA GLY A 131 3.22 8.97 20.40
C GLY A 131 2.79 7.50 20.28
N ALA A 132 1.59 7.20 20.79
CA ALA A 132 0.97 5.89 20.62
C ALA A 132 0.55 5.66 19.16
N ARG A 133 0.29 4.41 18.76
CA ARG A 133 -0.07 4.07 17.37
C ARG A 133 -1.15 4.99 16.78
N LYS A 134 -2.22 5.28 17.52
CA LYS A 134 -3.30 6.20 17.11
C LYS A 134 -2.86 7.65 16.85
N ASP A 135 -1.77 8.08 17.47
CA ASP A 135 -1.28 9.46 17.43
C ASP A 135 -0.10 9.65 16.44
N LYS A 136 0.39 8.54 15.86
CA LYS A 136 1.42 8.51 14.81
C LYS A 136 0.82 8.92 13.47
N GLY A 137 1.67 9.33 12.54
CA GLY A 137 1.27 9.71 11.19
C GLY A 137 0.70 8.54 10.41
N THR A 138 -0.18 8.83 9.45
CA THR A 138 -0.94 7.81 8.70
C THR A 138 -0.02 6.78 8.02
N LEU A 139 1.09 7.22 7.43
CA LEU A 139 2.04 6.31 6.76
C LEU A 139 2.84 5.47 7.76
N VAL A 140 3.13 6.04 8.94
CA VAL A 140 3.79 5.31 10.03
C VAL A 140 2.85 4.28 10.65
N GLN A 141 1.55 4.54 10.74
CA GLN A 141 0.56 3.55 11.18
C GLN A 141 0.46 2.38 10.19
N LEU A 142 0.59 2.67 8.88
CA LEU A 142 0.54 1.68 7.83
C LEU A 142 1.79 0.77 7.83
N ALA A 143 2.97 1.36 7.63
CA ALA A 143 4.21 0.62 7.37
C ALA A 143 5.20 0.60 8.53
N GLY A 144 4.97 1.42 9.55
CA GLY A 144 5.89 1.55 10.67
C GLY A 144 7.15 2.34 10.33
N THR A 145 8.13 2.22 11.23
CA THR A 145 9.48 2.79 11.09
C THR A 145 10.50 1.68 11.27
N LYS A 146 11.69 1.83 10.68
CA LYS A 146 12.78 0.83 10.83
C LYS A 146 13.17 0.58 12.30
N THR A 147 13.00 1.60 13.14
CA THR A 147 13.37 1.56 14.56
C THR A 147 12.20 2.01 15.44
N GLY A 148 12.17 1.55 16.69
CA GLY A 148 11.14 1.91 17.67
C GLY A 148 9.92 0.99 17.68
N THR A 149 8.91 1.37 18.47
CA THR A 149 7.71 0.54 18.71
C THR A 149 6.88 0.27 17.46
N SER A 150 6.88 1.18 16.47
CA SER A 150 6.16 0.98 15.20
C SER A 150 6.81 -0.04 14.27
N ALA A 151 7.99 -0.58 14.59
CA ALA A 151 8.62 -1.62 13.76
C ALA A 151 7.75 -2.89 13.69
N THR A 152 7.09 -3.24 14.79
CA THR A 152 6.17 -4.40 14.89
C THR A 152 4.74 -4.01 15.25
N ASP A 153 4.47 -2.72 15.47
CA ASP A 153 3.15 -2.19 15.75
C ASP A 153 2.66 -1.31 14.59
N ASN A 154 2.33 -1.96 13.48
CA ASN A 154 1.81 -1.34 12.26
C ASN A 154 0.88 -2.29 11.47
N SER A 155 0.09 -1.74 10.56
CA SER A 155 -0.96 -2.50 9.85
C SER A 155 -0.39 -3.58 8.93
N ILE A 156 0.74 -3.32 8.28
CA ILE A 156 1.43 -4.32 7.45
C ILE A 156 1.89 -5.51 8.31
N TYR A 157 2.44 -5.26 9.49
CA TYR A 157 2.86 -6.32 10.41
C TYR A 157 1.67 -7.16 10.91
N ASP A 158 0.53 -6.52 11.23
CA ASP A 158 -0.69 -7.21 11.63
C ASP A 158 -1.25 -8.09 10.50
N GLN A 159 -1.19 -7.61 9.25
CA GLN A 159 -1.57 -8.39 8.07
C GLN A 159 -0.62 -9.58 7.86
N LEU A 160 0.69 -9.36 7.95
CA LEU A 160 1.69 -10.43 7.83
C LEU A 160 1.47 -11.51 8.88
N LYS A 161 1.24 -11.14 10.14
CA LYS A 161 0.92 -12.08 11.22
C LYS A 161 -0.37 -12.86 10.96
N SER A 162 -1.39 -12.21 10.39
CA SER A 162 -2.65 -12.86 10.05
C SER A 162 -2.49 -13.85 8.90
N ILE A 163 -1.69 -13.49 7.90
CA ILE A 163 -1.33 -14.37 6.78
C ILE A 163 -0.53 -15.58 7.28
N SER A 164 0.50 -15.38 8.12
CA SER A 164 1.27 -16.49 8.69
C SER A 164 0.39 -17.48 9.45
N LYS A 165 -0.56 -16.98 10.25
CA LYS A 165 -1.54 -17.84 10.95
C LYS A 165 -2.43 -18.62 9.99
N LEU A 166 -2.87 -17.97 8.91
CA LEU A 166 -3.67 -18.63 7.88
C LEU A 166 -2.88 -19.74 7.20
N ILE A 167 -1.63 -19.49 6.83
CA ILE A 167 -0.71 -20.47 6.24
C ILE A 167 -0.59 -21.69 7.15
N SER A 168 -0.23 -21.50 8.42
CA SER A 168 -0.12 -22.61 9.38
C SER A 168 -1.43 -23.41 9.51
N SER A 169 -2.57 -22.72 9.54
CA SER A 169 -3.86 -23.43 9.61
C SER A 169 -4.21 -24.22 8.35
N LEU A 170 -3.69 -23.81 7.19
CA LEU A 170 -3.86 -24.53 5.93
C LEU A 170 -2.91 -25.72 5.88
N GLU A 171 -1.66 -25.57 6.30
CA GLU A 171 -0.68 -26.65 6.44
C GLU A 171 -1.22 -27.78 7.33
N ASP A 172 -1.70 -27.45 8.53
CA ASP A 172 -2.33 -28.40 9.46
C ASP A 172 -3.48 -29.17 8.80
N ARG A 173 -4.30 -28.48 7.99
CA ARG A 173 -5.41 -29.09 7.27
C ARG A 173 -4.93 -30.00 6.16
N TYR A 174 -3.89 -29.62 5.42
CA TYR A 174 -3.30 -30.44 4.37
C TYR A 174 -2.73 -31.74 4.93
N GLU A 175 -1.99 -31.68 6.03
CA GLU A 175 -1.46 -32.87 6.71
C GLU A 175 -2.60 -33.81 7.14
N GLN A 176 -3.66 -33.28 7.75
CA GLN A 176 -4.82 -34.07 8.14
C GLN A 176 -5.52 -34.75 6.94
N GLN A 177 -5.61 -34.06 5.80
CA GLN A 177 -6.15 -34.67 4.57
C GLN A 177 -5.24 -35.77 4.04
N GLN A 178 -3.93 -35.54 4.03
CA GLN A 178 -2.94 -36.51 3.59
C GLN A 178 -3.00 -37.78 4.45
N ASP A 179 -3.01 -37.63 5.77
CA ASP A 179 -3.17 -38.73 6.73
C ASP A 179 -4.47 -39.51 6.51
N ARG A 180 -5.57 -38.80 6.22
CA ARG A 180 -6.85 -39.45 5.92
C ARG A 180 -6.75 -40.30 4.65
N TYR A 181 -6.16 -39.75 3.59
CA TYR A 181 -5.98 -40.49 2.34
C TYR A 181 -5.02 -41.66 2.49
N TRP A 182 -3.93 -41.53 3.25
CA TRP A 182 -3.05 -42.65 3.59
C TRP A 182 -3.77 -43.76 4.36
N LYS A 183 -4.61 -43.42 5.34
CA LYS A 183 -5.42 -44.40 6.07
C LYS A 183 -6.41 -45.11 5.14
N GLN A 184 -7.06 -44.37 4.23
CA GLN A 184 -7.94 -44.98 3.22
C GLN A 184 -7.18 -45.91 2.28
N PHE A 185 -6.01 -45.49 1.82
CA PHE A 185 -5.15 -46.29 0.95
C PHE A 185 -4.66 -47.57 1.64
N SER A 186 -4.14 -47.48 2.88
CA SER A 186 -3.69 -48.65 3.65
C SER A 186 -4.83 -49.62 3.98
N ASN A 187 -6.04 -49.10 4.26
CA ASN A 187 -7.23 -49.94 4.43
C ASN A 187 -7.60 -50.67 3.13
N LEU A 188 -7.53 -49.98 1.98
CA LEU A 188 -7.76 -50.60 0.67
C LEU A 188 -6.71 -51.67 0.36
N GLU A 189 -5.43 -51.40 0.64
CA GLU A 189 -4.34 -52.36 0.47
C GLU A 189 -4.54 -53.61 1.34
N THR A 190 -4.92 -53.42 2.60
CA THR A 190 -5.23 -54.52 3.53
C THR A 190 -6.44 -55.33 3.05
N MET A 191 -7.51 -54.66 2.60
CA MET A 191 -8.68 -55.33 2.02
C MET A 191 -8.34 -56.11 0.75
N MET A 192 -7.49 -55.56 -0.12
CA MET A 192 -7.00 -56.25 -1.32
C MET A 192 -6.15 -57.47 -0.97
N GLY A 193 -5.25 -57.37 0.00
CA GLY A 193 -4.47 -58.51 0.51
C GLY A 193 -5.35 -59.62 1.08
N ASN A 194 -6.36 -59.26 1.87
CA ASN A 194 -7.35 -60.20 2.41
C ASN A 194 -8.20 -60.84 1.30
N ARG A 195 -8.61 -60.08 0.28
CA ARG A 195 -9.33 -60.64 -0.88
C ARG A 195 -8.47 -61.55 -1.73
N ASN A 196 -7.20 -61.22 -1.94
CA ASN A 196 -6.27 -62.06 -2.69
C ASN A 196 -6.04 -63.39 -1.96
N SER A 197 -5.80 -63.36 -0.65
CA SER A 197 -5.66 -64.60 0.15
C SER A 197 -6.94 -65.44 0.17
N GLN A 198 -8.12 -64.82 0.25
CA GLN A 198 -9.41 -65.53 0.11
C GLN A 198 -9.59 -66.14 -1.29
N THR A 199 -9.25 -65.40 -2.35
CA THR A 199 -9.35 -65.88 -3.74
C THR A 199 -8.39 -67.04 -3.97
N SER A 200 -7.16 -66.97 -3.46
CA SER A 200 -6.20 -68.07 -3.52
C SER A 200 -6.68 -69.30 -2.74
N TYR A 201 -7.28 -69.10 -1.56
CA TYR A 201 -7.87 -70.20 -0.79
C TYR A 201 -9.03 -70.88 -1.53
N ILE A 202 -9.92 -70.09 -2.17
CA ILE A 202 -11.00 -70.61 -3.00
C ILE A 202 -10.45 -71.34 -4.24
N GLN A 203 -9.43 -70.78 -4.91
CA GLN A 203 -8.78 -71.42 -6.05
C GLN A 203 -8.10 -72.74 -5.67
N GLN A 204 -7.53 -72.83 -4.47
CA GLN A 204 -6.94 -74.06 -3.95
C GLN A 204 -8.00 -75.12 -3.61
N LEU A 205 -9.15 -74.69 -3.09
CA LEU A 205 -10.33 -75.57 -2.90
C LEU A 205 -10.95 -76.04 -4.21
N MET A 206 -10.88 -75.24 -5.27
CA MET A 206 -11.38 -75.60 -6.61
C MET A 206 -10.41 -76.46 -7.45
N GLN A 207 -9.19 -76.71 -6.95
CA GLN A 207 -8.20 -77.59 -7.58
C GLN A 207 -8.18 -79.02 -6.99
N PHE A 208 -9.11 -79.32 -6.08
CA PHE A 208 -9.50 -80.68 -5.69
C PHE A 208 -10.82 -81.06 -6.36
#